data_AF-U6MG41-F1
#
_entry.id   AF-U6MG41-F1
#
_cell.length_a   1.000
_cell.length_b   1.000
_cell.length_c   1.000
_cell.angle_alpha   90.00
_cell.angle_beta   90.00
_cell.angle_gamma   90.00
#
_symmetry.space_group_name_H-M   'P 1'
#
loop_
_entity.id
_entity.type
_entity.pdbx_description
1 polymer ?
#
loop_
_entity_poly.entity_id
_entity_poly.type
_entity_poly.pdbx_seq_one_letter_code
_entity_poly.pdbx_strand_id
1 'polypeptide(L)'
;MSTFRRSAAAAAAAAAAAAAAAAAAAAKVCAACEQQVSSKCKAAAEAAAAAAAAAAAGKDPNKGIDWAFWERSIAHKDIVNCLRSHYEQQESAYGRLLGSSAAAAPAAAQQQQQQQQQQQQQQQAAAAKELLGEGLLQQALESCAAAVAAAQQISSKGAAALWLSCRNPPLSALNTNDWLDTDCYWQAFVEKHFFYSQYQPGTEDPESPAAKEAAKSEWHKKVAKFNERTDTPMLFSFTDSLPSWEYYDIHRKSFLEHMTYYLVRTGSDFRFFPETFPWRWFGDLQDKKYNFFAVAQRRRAQQQLQQLSRVAAMDLFAAAAAEGNCEEEVLLLLQQEAAAAAAAAARLMGSFAFLCCPFIPCFSFAAAAAAMSSDGGSGKWLDLGEDVNCLFYLPSSSSSSSSSSSSSSSSGSSSSSSSCSPTRALNRVADHMVMTGLRFNPSYFSIMSSFAEILEQRGEEWFCRKDECPAQGFLRRLRADDPQRVVFVSYFREMFFRFENAKEIKNLNSFLKCMQRKAAAHERELAVYRHCVAARAAPADAAAAAAAAAAAAAAAAANQVRSLFSNKQLQTLIDSGAFVALDQNHQVVADANQVFASLQAFEQVVRV
;
A
#
# COMPACT_ATOMS: atom_id res chain seq x y z
N MET A 1 21.29 11.87 18.23
CA MET A 1 22.12 13.07 17.96
C MET A 1 23.26 12.84 16.96
N SER A 2 23.87 11.65 16.86
CA SER A 2 24.95 11.38 15.89
C SER A 2 24.48 11.31 14.43
N THR A 3 23.26 10.81 14.17
CA THR A 3 22.64 10.76 12.83
C THR A 3 22.26 12.14 12.30
N PHE A 4 21.76 13.02 13.17
CA PHE A 4 21.40 14.40 12.82
C PHE A 4 22.64 15.25 12.47
N ARG A 5 23.75 15.05 13.20
CA ARG A 5 25.04 15.71 12.90
C ARG A 5 25.66 15.23 11.58
N ARG A 6 25.52 13.95 11.23
CA ARG A 6 26.00 13.42 9.93
C ARG A 6 25.19 13.93 8.75
N SER A 7 23.86 14.03 8.90
CA SER A 7 22.97 14.59 7.88
C SER A 7 23.25 16.10 7.64
N ALA A 8 23.42 16.87 8.70
CA ALA A 8 23.73 18.30 8.60
C ALA A 8 25.12 18.57 7.96
N ALA A 9 26.12 17.76 8.31
CA ALA A 9 27.46 17.86 7.71
C ALA A 9 27.46 17.48 6.22
N ALA A 10 26.71 16.45 5.83
CA ALA A 10 26.57 16.03 4.43
C ALA A 10 25.82 17.08 3.59
N ALA A 11 24.76 17.68 4.15
CA ALA A 11 24.03 18.76 3.49
C ALA A 11 24.89 20.03 3.32
N ALA A 12 25.69 20.38 4.33
CA ALA A 12 26.63 21.50 4.24
C ALA A 12 27.73 21.25 3.19
N ALA A 13 28.24 20.02 3.10
CA ALA A 13 29.22 19.64 2.09
C ALA A 13 28.65 19.69 0.66
N ALA A 14 27.42 19.23 0.46
CA ALA A 14 26.74 19.30 -0.83
C ALA A 14 26.45 20.75 -1.27
N ALA A 15 26.05 21.61 -0.34
CA ALA A 15 25.84 23.04 -0.59
C ALA A 15 27.17 23.75 -0.96
N ALA A 16 28.26 23.43 -0.28
CA ALA A 16 29.59 23.97 -0.59
C ALA A 16 30.07 23.54 -1.99
N ALA A 17 29.83 22.28 -2.38
CA ALA A 17 30.19 21.77 -3.71
C ALA A 17 29.39 22.46 -4.84
N ALA A 18 28.10 22.67 -4.63
CA ALA A 18 27.25 23.40 -5.59
C ALA A 18 27.67 24.87 -5.75
N ALA A 19 28.02 25.54 -4.64
CA ALA A 19 28.53 26.92 -4.67
C ALA A 19 29.89 27.02 -5.39
N ALA A 20 30.79 26.04 -5.17
CA ALA A 20 32.08 25.99 -5.86
C ALA A 20 31.94 25.78 -7.37
N ALA A 21 31.00 24.95 -7.81
CA ALA A 21 30.73 24.73 -9.23
C ALA A 21 30.17 25.99 -9.93
N ALA A 22 29.27 26.72 -9.25
CA ALA A 22 28.72 27.98 -9.74
C ALA A 22 29.80 29.07 -9.82
N ALA A 23 30.66 29.19 -8.80
CA ALA A 23 31.78 30.13 -8.79
C ALA A 23 32.80 29.82 -9.89
N ALA A 24 33.09 28.53 -10.16
CA ALA A 24 33.99 28.12 -11.23
C ALA A 24 33.44 28.45 -12.63
N ALA A 25 32.13 28.35 -12.85
CA ALA A 25 31.51 28.75 -14.10
C ALA A 25 31.59 30.28 -14.31
N ALA A 26 31.32 31.07 -13.27
CA ALA A 26 31.44 32.53 -13.32
C ALA A 26 32.90 32.99 -13.57
N ALA A 27 33.88 32.37 -12.90
CA ALA A 27 35.30 32.68 -13.12
C ALA A 27 35.76 32.40 -14.55
N LYS A 28 35.25 31.33 -15.20
CA LYS A 28 35.55 31.03 -16.62
C LYS A 28 35.02 32.10 -17.56
N VAL A 29 33.82 32.63 -17.31
CA VAL A 29 33.24 33.72 -18.13
C VAL A 29 34.06 35.00 -17.98
N CYS A 30 34.44 35.38 -16.75
CA CYS A 30 35.29 36.55 -16.52
C CYS A 30 36.64 36.42 -17.23
N ALA A 31 37.31 35.26 -17.13
CA ALA A 31 38.59 35.02 -17.80
C ALA A 31 38.48 35.08 -19.34
N ALA A 32 37.39 34.54 -19.92
CA ALA A 32 37.15 34.61 -21.36
C ALA A 32 36.90 36.05 -21.84
N CYS A 33 36.11 36.82 -21.09
CA CYS A 33 35.87 38.23 -21.39
C CYS A 33 37.16 39.07 -21.32
N GLU A 34 37.99 38.85 -20.29
CA GLU A 34 39.27 39.55 -20.15
C GLU A 34 40.22 39.25 -21.32
N GLN A 35 40.31 37.99 -21.75
CA GLN A 35 41.07 37.60 -22.94
C GLN A 35 40.53 38.25 -24.23
N GLN A 36 39.20 38.36 -24.37
CA GLN A 36 38.57 39.00 -25.52
C GLN A 36 38.83 40.52 -25.55
N VAL A 37 38.78 41.19 -24.39
CA VAL A 37 39.11 42.63 -24.29
C VAL A 37 40.58 42.85 -24.58
N SER A 38 41.47 42.08 -23.95
CA SER A 38 42.92 42.18 -24.14
C SER A 38 43.32 41.99 -25.61
N SER A 39 42.75 40.98 -26.30
CA SER A 39 43.02 40.74 -27.72
C SER A 39 42.51 41.86 -28.63
N LYS A 40 41.31 42.41 -28.38
CA LYS A 40 40.79 43.56 -29.13
C LYS A 40 41.61 44.82 -28.90
N CYS A 41 42.02 45.10 -27.66
CA CYS A 41 42.89 46.24 -27.34
C CYS A 41 44.26 46.10 -28.00
N LYS A 42 44.87 44.90 -27.98
CA LYS A 42 46.12 44.62 -28.68
C LYS A 42 45.98 44.81 -30.19
N ALA A 43 44.95 44.25 -30.81
CA ALA A 43 44.69 44.41 -32.24
C ALA A 43 44.46 45.88 -32.64
N ALA A 44 43.73 46.64 -31.80
CA ALA A 44 43.52 48.07 -32.02
C ALA A 44 44.81 48.89 -31.83
N ALA A 45 45.64 48.54 -30.83
CA ALA A 45 46.93 49.18 -30.60
C ALA A 45 47.93 48.86 -31.72
N GLU A 46 47.95 47.62 -32.21
CA GLU A 46 48.75 47.19 -33.36
C GLU A 46 48.29 47.88 -34.65
N ALA A 47 46.98 48.03 -34.87
CA ALA A 47 46.43 48.80 -36.00
C ALA A 47 46.78 50.29 -35.91
N ALA A 48 46.73 50.88 -34.70
CA ALA A 48 47.15 52.25 -34.45
C ALA A 48 48.67 52.44 -34.63
N ALA A 49 49.48 51.47 -34.20
CA ALA A 49 50.93 51.47 -34.39
C ALA A 49 51.31 51.26 -35.86
N ALA A 50 50.59 50.41 -36.60
CA ALA A 50 50.75 50.24 -38.04
C ALA A 50 50.37 51.52 -38.81
N ALA A 51 49.31 52.21 -38.38
CA ALA A 51 48.97 53.53 -38.89
C ALA A 51 50.09 54.54 -38.59
N ALA A 52 50.58 54.64 -37.36
CA ALA A 52 51.69 55.55 -37.00
C ALA A 52 53.01 55.23 -37.73
N ALA A 53 53.34 53.95 -37.93
CA ALA A 53 54.53 53.53 -38.69
C ALA A 53 54.43 53.86 -40.18
N ALA A 54 53.22 53.81 -40.76
CA ALA A 54 52.98 54.29 -42.12
C ALA A 54 53.18 55.82 -42.24
N ALA A 55 52.78 56.63 -41.23
CA ALA A 55 53.11 58.07 -41.19
C ALA A 55 54.62 58.33 -41.18
N ALA A 56 55.37 57.58 -40.38
CA ALA A 56 56.81 57.72 -40.30
C ALA A 56 57.53 57.31 -41.60
N ALA A 57 56.92 56.45 -42.42
CA ALA A 57 57.43 56.04 -43.73
C ALA A 57 57.08 57.02 -44.88
N GLY A 58 56.54 58.21 -44.59
CA GLY A 58 56.20 59.22 -45.58
C GLY A 58 55.01 58.87 -46.48
N LYS A 59 54.24 57.83 -46.12
CA LYS A 59 52.90 57.58 -46.66
C LYS A 59 51.91 58.01 -45.60
N ASP A 60 51.29 59.17 -45.77
CA ASP A 60 50.24 59.63 -44.85
C ASP A 60 49.21 58.51 -44.60
N PRO A 61 49.14 57.93 -43.39
CA PRO A 61 48.18 56.90 -43.02
C PRO A 61 46.81 57.53 -42.76
N ASN A 62 46.79 58.85 -42.59
CA ASN A 62 45.67 59.74 -42.82
C ASN A 62 45.83 60.41 -44.19
N LYS A 63 45.83 59.62 -45.28
CA LYS A 63 45.02 60.09 -46.41
C LYS A 63 43.57 60.02 -45.94
N GLY A 64 43.19 61.00 -45.11
CA GLY A 64 41.81 61.43 -45.01
C GLY A 64 41.30 61.45 -46.44
N ILE A 65 40.17 60.78 -46.65
CA ILE A 65 39.63 60.46 -47.97
C ILE A 65 39.91 61.64 -48.90
N ASP A 66 40.64 61.43 -50.01
CA ASP A 66 41.03 62.50 -50.92
C ASP A 66 39.79 62.98 -51.67
N TRP A 67 39.02 63.85 -51.02
CA TRP A 67 37.75 64.36 -51.53
C TRP A 67 37.95 65.11 -52.84
N ALA A 68 39.11 65.72 -53.06
CA ALA A 68 39.41 66.43 -54.30
C ALA A 68 39.52 65.47 -55.51
N PHE A 69 39.98 64.23 -55.31
CA PHE A 69 39.95 63.20 -56.35
C PHE A 69 38.51 62.74 -56.66
N TRP A 70 37.70 62.49 -55.62
CA TRP A 70 36.33 62.02 -55.78
C TRP A 70 35.37 63.09 -56.34
N GLU A 71 35.56 64.35 -55.95
CA GLU A 71 34.83 65.52 -56.50
C GLU A 71 35.13 65.77 -57.98
N ARG A 72 36.30 65.35 -58.48
CA ARG A 72 36.65 65.41 -59.91
C ARG A 72 36.12 64.21 -60.70
N SER A 73 36.06 63.04 -60.06
CA SER A 73 35.75 61.77 -60.73
C SER A 73 34.24 61.47 -60.79
N ILE A 74 33.45 62.06 -59.89
CA ILE A 74 32.01 61.81 -59.78
C ILE A 74 31.24 63.05 -60.27
N ALA A 75 30.32 62.84 -61.22
CA ALA A 75 29.54 63.94 -61.81
C ALA A 75 28.52 64.57 -60.83
N HIS A 76 27.98 63.77 -59.90
CA HIS A 76 27.01 64.18 -58.88
C HIS A 76 27.70 64.72 -57.62
N LYS A 77 28.03 66.02 -57.65
CA LYS A 77 28.82 66.70 -56.59
C LYS A 77 28.03 66.96 -55.30
N ASP A 78 26.71 67.00 -55.39
CA ASP A 78 25.77 67.18 -54.28
C ASP A 78 25.84 66.04 -53.25
N ILE A 79 25.85 64.79 -53.72
CA ILE A 79 25.93 63.60 -52.84
C ILE A 79 27.32 63.49 -52.22
N VAL A 80 28.38 63.74 -53.00
CA VAL A 80 29.77 63.67 -52.52
C VAL A 80 30.02 64.70 -51.42
N ASN A 81 29.50 65.92 -51.58
CA ASN A 81 29.58 66.96 -50.55
C ASN A 81 28.83 66.58 -49.27
N CYS A 82 27.65 65.95 -49.38
CA CYS A 82 26.92 65.46 -48.22
C CYS A 82 27.70 64.35 -47.49
N LEU A 83 28.28 63.39 -48.22
CA LEU A 83 29.09 62.29 -47.68
C LEU A 83 30.36 62.80 -46.99
N ARG A 84 31.03 63.78 -47.60
CA ARG A 84 32.17 64.48 -47.01
C ARG A 84 31.80 65.17 -45.71
N SER A 85 30.72 65.96 -45.71
CA SER A 85 30.26 66.65 -44.52
C SER A 85 29.91 65.70 -43.38
N HIS A 86 29.29 64.54 -43.69
CA HIS A 86 28.99 63.51 -42.70
C HIS A 86 30.27 62.85 -42.16
N TYR A 87 31.24 62.53 -43.02
CA TYR A 87 32.53 61.98 -42.60
C TYR A 87 33.31 62.94 -41.69
N GLU A 88 33.44 64.22 -42.09
CA GLU A 88 34.11 65.25 -41.28
C GLU A 88 33.36 65.51 -39.97
N GLN A 89 32.01 65.46 -39.97
CA GLN A 89 31.21 65.58 -38.76
C GLN A 89 31.45 64.39 -37.80
N GLN A 90 31.49 63.16 -38.31
CA GLN A 90 31.79 61.94 -37.54
C GLN A 90 33.23 61.96 -37.02
N GLU A 91 34.21 62.34 -37.84
CA GLU A 91 35.61 62.45 -37.42
C GLU A 91 35.79 63.51 -36.33
N SER A 92 35.12 64.66 -36.44
CA SER A 92 35.13 65.67 -35.37
C SER A 92 34.41 65.19 -34.10
N ALA A 93 33.38 64.35 -34.23
CA ALA A 93 32.65 63.78 -33.11
C ALA A 93 33.49 62.70 -32.39
N TYR A 94 34.13 61.80 -33.13
CA TYR A 94 35.06 60.81 -32.59
C TYR A 94 36.31 61.46 -32.00
N GLY A 95 36.88 62.48 -32.66
CA GLY A 95 38.00 63.26 -32.14
C GLY A 95 37.64 64.00 -30.85
N ARG A 96 36.43 64.59 -30.77
CA ARG A 96 35.91 65.18 -29.53
C ARG A 96 35.70 64.13 -28.44
N LEU A 97 35.14 62.97 -28.77
CA LEU A 97 34.89 61.88 -27.82
C LEU A 97 36.20 61.28 -27.27
N LEU A 98 37.20 61.06 -28.12
CA LEU A 98 38.54 60.60 -27.74
C LEU A 98 39.28 61.66 -26.91
N GLY A 99 39.18 62.94 -27.30
CA GLY A 99 39.75 64.06 -26.56
C GLY A 99 39.09 64.28 -25.20
N SER A 100 37.77 64.14 -25.10
CA SER A 100 37.02 64.19 -23.84
C SER A 100 37.20 62.95 -22.97
N SER A 101 37.50 61.80 -23.59
CA SER A 101 37.80 60.54 -22.89
C SER A 101 39.22 60.51 -22.33
N ALA A 102 40.17 61.24 -22.93
CA ALA A 102 41.56 61.31 -22.48
C ALA A 102 41.81 62.42 -21.44
N ALA A 103 40.92 63.41 -21.34
CA ALA A 103 41.06 64.54 -20.41
C ALA A 103 39.95 64.57 -19.36
N ALA A 104 40.14 63.81 -18.27
CA ALA A 104 39.43 64.00 -17.01
C ALA A 104 40.42 64.44 -15.92
N ALA A 105 40.89 65.69 -16.00
CA ALA A 105 41.54 66.45 -14.91
C ALA A 105 41.52 67.95 -15.28
N PRO A 106 41.46 68.87 -14.30
CA PRO A 106 40.38 69.86 -14.20
C PRO A 106 40.73 71.24 -14.76
N ALA A 107 39.71 71.99 -15.22
CA ALA A 107 39.84 73.41 -15.50
C ALA A 107 38.71 74.21 -14.84
N ALA A 108 39.12 75.07 -13.90
CA ALA A 108 38.32 76.03 -13.19
C ALA A 108 37.90 77.20 -14.10
N ALA A 109 36.62 77.58 -14.06
CA ALA A 109 36.11 78.97 -14.01
C ALA A 109 34.62 79.04 -14.42
N GLN A 110 33.71 78.92 -13.45
CA GLN A 110 32.48 79.73 -13.33
C GLN A 110 31.76 79.35 -12.04
N GLN A 111 32.07 80.10 -10.99
CA GLN A 111 31.45 80.00 -9.68
C GLN A 111 30.08 80.69 -9.67
N GLN A 112 29.14 80.08 -8.94
CA GLN A 112 27.91 80.63 -8.32
C GLN A 112 26.53 80.09 -8.73
N GLN A 113 26.43 79.04 -9.56
CA GLN A 113 25.19 78.23 -9.63
C GLN A 113 25.38 76.72 -9.35
N GLN A 114 26.60 76.27 -9.05
CA GLN A 114 26.91 74.84 -8.91
C GLN A 114 26.78 74.23 -7.50
N GLN A 115 26.60 75.03 -6.43
CA GLN A 115 26.59 74.48 -5.07
C GLN A 115 25.32 73.69 -4.70
N GLN A 116 24.17 73.97 -5.33
CA GLN A 116 22.95 73.17 -5.11
C GLN A 116 22.87 71.92 -6.01
N GLN A 117 23.49 71.93 -7.19
CA GLN A 117 23.58 70.75 -8.05
C GLN A 117 24.69 69.76 -7.61
N GLN A 118 25.76 70.23 -6.98
CA GLN A 118 26.84 69.37 -6.48
C GLN A 118 26.41 68.46 -5.31
N GLN A 119 25.49 68.90 -4.44
CA GLN A 119 24.97 68.03 -3.36
C GLN A 119 24.04 66.93 -3.89
N GLN A 120 23.21 67.23 -4.91
CA GLN A 120 22.39 66.20 -5.56
C GLN A 120 23.22 65.27 -6.45
N GLN A 121 24.27 65.75 -7.13
CA GLN A 121 25.19 64.91 -7.90
C GLN A 121 26.10 64.05 -7.01
N GLN A 122 26.51 64.51 -5.82
CA GLN A 122 27.26 63.66 -4.88
C GLN A 122 26.37 62.60 -4.22
N GLN A 123 25.10 62.89 -3.94
CA GLN A 123 24.14 61.89 -3.47
C GLN A 123 23.75 60.89 -4.59
N GLN A 124 23.61 61.35 -5.83
CA GLN A 124 23.37 60.47 -6.98
C GLN A 124 24.63 59.69 -7.39
N ALA A 125 25.85 60.21 -7.20
CA ALA A 125 27.10 59.49 -7.46
C ALA A 125 27.43 58.48 -6.35
N ALA A 126 27.07 58.76 -5.09
CA ALA A 126 27.13 57.79 -4.00
C ALA A 126 26.10 56.66 -4.20
N ALA A 127 24.86 57.01 -4.59
CA ALA A 127 23.84 56.03 -4.97
C ALA A 127 24.19 55.25 -6.25
N ALA A 128 24.86 55.87 -7.23
CA ALA A 128 25.32 55.21 -8.45
C ALA A 128 26.56 54.31 -8.21
N LYS A 129 27.43 54.63 -7.24
CA LYS A 129 28.51 53.75 -6.78
C LYS A 129 27.99 52.51 -6.06
N GLU A 130 26.85 52.60 -5.37
CA GLU A 130 26.13 51.43 -4.84
C GLU A 130 25.41 50.62 -5.93
N LEU A 131 25.01 51.26 -7.04
CA LEU A 131 24.27 50.64 -8.15
C LEU A 131 25.16 50.03 -9.25
N LEU A 132 26.46 50.35 -9.29
CA LEU A 132 27.43 49.84 -10.25
C LEU A 132 28.41 48.88 -9.55
N GLY A 133 28.92 47.87 -10.27
CA GLY A 133 29.62 46.69 -9.74
C GLY A 133 30.81 46.88 -8.78
N GLU A 134 31.26 48.11 -8.51
CA GLU A 134 32.25 48.42 -7.48
C GLU A 134 31.72 48.17 -6.06
N GLY A 135 30.46 48.51 -5.76
CA GLY A 135 29.86 48.26 -4.44
C GLY A 135 29.75 46.76 -4.12
N LEU A 136 29.35 45.95 -5.12
CA LEU A 136 29.29 44.48 -4.99
C LEU A 136 30.69 43.86 -4.85
N LEU A 137 31.71 44.41 -5.52
CA LEU A 137 33.08 43.97 -5.39
C LEU A 137 33.65 44.28 -4.00
N GLN A 138 33.35 45.45 -3.45
CA GLN A 138 33.75 45.80 -2.10
C GLN A 138 33.08 44.90 -1.05
N GLN A 139 31.79 44.60 -1.20
CA GLN A 139 31.10 43.61 -0.35
C GLN A 139 31.71 42.21 -0.46
N ALA A 140 32.10 41.77 -1.67
CA ALA A 140 32.77 40.48 -1.87
C ALA A 140 34.15 40.43 -1.20
N LEU A 141 34.91 41.53 -1.23
CA LEU A 141 36.19 41.66 -0.55
C LEU A 141 36.04 41.66 0.97
N GLU A 142 35.05 42.38 1.51
CA GLU A 142 34.74 42.37 2.95
C GLU A 142 34.31 40.98 3.42
N SER A 143 33.47 40.29 2.64
CA SER A 143 33.07 38.91 2.91
C SER A 143 34.26 37.94 2.88
N CYS A 144 35.14 38.07 1.88
CA CYS A 144 36.36 37.27 1.78
C CYS A 144 37.29 37.53 2.97
N ALA A 145 37.51 38.79 3.34
CA ALA A 145 38.31 39.16 4.49
C ALA A 145 37.73 38.61 5.80
N ALA A 146 36.41 38.66 5.99
CA ALA A 146 35.74 38.09 7.14
C ALA A 146 35.88 36.55 7.19
N ALA A 147 35.75 35.87 6.05
CA ALA A 147 35.95 34.42 5.95
C ALA A 147 37.40 34.02 6.25
N VAL A 148 38.38 34.76 5.73
CA VAL A 148 39.81 34.55 6.01
C VAL A 148 40.12 34.81 7.48
N ALA A 149 39.57 35.86 8.09
CA ALA A 149 39.73 36.14 9.51
C ALA A 149 39.14 35.02 10.38
N ALA A 150 37.96 34.50 10.04
CA ALA A 150 37.36 33.35 10.73
C ALA A 150 38.20 32.08 10.58
N ALA A 151 38.73 31.80 9.39
CA ALA A 151 39.61 30.65 9.14
C ALA A 151 40.94 30.76 9.92
N GLN A 152 41.52 31.96 9.97
CA GLN A 152 42.70 32.25 10.80
C GLN A 152 42.41 32.08 12.28
N GLN A 153 41.21 32.48 12.75
CA GLN A 153 40.80 32.29 14.13
C GLN A 153 40.60 30.80 14.48
N ILE A 154 40.08 29.98 13.57
CA ILE A 154 40.00 28.52 13.77
C ILE A 154 41.41 27.93 13.84
N SER A 155 42.30 28.36 12.94
CA SER A 155 43.69 27.88 12.89
C SER A 155 44.46 28.27 14.14
N SER A 156 44.28 29.49 14.65
CA SER A 156 44.92 29.95 15.88
C SER A 156 44.38 29.25 17.11
N LYS A 157 43.07 28.99 17.19
CA LYS A 157 42.46 28.17 18.26
C LYS A 157 42.95 26.72 18.20
N GLY A 158 43.09 26.15 17.00
CA GLY A 158 43.68 24.83 16.80
C GLY A 158 45.15 24.77 17.26
N ALA A 159 45.95 25.77 16.90
CA ALA A 159 47.33 25.90 17.36
C ALA A 159 47.44 26.07 18.88
N ALA A 160 46.54 26.86 19.50
CA ALA A 160 46.45 26.99 20.94
C ALA A 160 46.08 25.66 21.63
N ALA A 161 45.14 24.89 21.06
CA ALA A 161 44.77 23.57 21.58
C ALA A 161 45.92 22.57 21.50
N LEU A 162 46.68 22.55 20.40
CA LEU A 162 47.89 21.72 20.27
C LEU A 162 48.96 22.13 21.27
N TRP A 163 49.19 23.43 21.43
CA TRP A 163 50.15 23.96 22.38
C TRP A 163 49.80 23.56 23.82
N LEU A 164 48.51 23.61 24.20
CA LEU A 164 48.01 23.12 25.49
C LEU A 164 48.23 21.61 25.61
N SER A 165 47.85 20.83 24.60
CA SER A 165 48.01 19.37 24.61
C SER A 165 49.46 18.93 24.77
N CYS A 166 50.43 19.64 24.19
CA CYS A 166 51.85 19.33 24.32
C CYS A 166 52.44 19.73 25.68
N ARG A 167 51.78 20.62 26.42
CA ARG A 167 52.24 21.13 27.72
C ARG A 167 51.46 20.56 28.90
N ASN A 168 50.36 19.87 28.66
CA ASN A 168 49.65 19.15 29.71
C ASN A 168 50.56 18.07 30.31
N PRO A 169 50.58 17.92 31.64
CA PRO A 169 51.26 16.79 32.26
C PRO A 169 50.61 15.47 31.81
N PRO A 170 51.32 14.34 31.89
CA PRO A 170 50.73 13.04 31.61
C PRO A 170 49.48 12.81 32.47
N LEU A 171 48.39 12.36 31.84
CA LEU A 171 47.10 12.12 32.52
C LEU A 171 47.23 11.18 33.73
N SER A 172 48.14 10.21 33.68
CA SER A 172 48.39 9.28 34.79
C SER A 172 49.10 9.92 36.01
N ALA A 173 49.71 11.09 35.85
CA ALA A 173 50.42 11.80 36.91
C ALA A 173 49.58 12.93 37.54
N LEU A 174 48.40 13.21 36.98
CA LEU A 174 47.44 14.17 37.53
C LEU A 174 46.61 13.53 38.64
N ASN A 175 46.28 14.34 39.65
CA ASN A 175 45.29 13.95 40.65
C ASN A 175 43.90 13.98 40.01
N THR A 176 43.14 12.89 40.16
CA THR A 176 41.79 12.75 39.59
C THR A 176 40.83 13.83 40.07
N ASN A 177 40.93 14.26 41.34
CA ASN A 177 40.07 15.32 41.87
C ASN A 177 40.42 16.68 41.24
N ASP A 178 41.70 16.98 41.08
CA ASP A 178 42.14 18.23 40.45
C ASP A 178 41.72 18.28 38.96
N TRP A 179 41.78 17.14 38.26
CA TRP A 179 41.25 17.02 36.89
C TRP A 179 39.73 17.27 36.86
N LEU A 180 38.98 16.62 37.75
CA LEU A 180 37.53 16.76 37.80
C LEU A 180 37.13 18.20 38.18
N ASP A 181 37.87 18.87 39.08
CA ASP A 181 37.66 20.28 39.43
C ASP A 181 37.84 21.23 38.24
N THR A 182 38.69 20.86 37.27
CA THR A 182 38.88 21.65 36.04
C THR A 182 37.84 21.40 34.96
N ASP A 183 37.17 20.24 34.95
CA ASP A 183 36.22 19.85 33.90
C ASP A 183 34.76 19.86 34.40
N CYS A 184 34.05 20.96 34.15
CA CYS A 184 32.65 21.10 34.55
C CYS A 184 31.68 20.15 33.80
N TYR A 185 32.06 19.62 32.63
CA TYR A 185 31.19 18.72 31.87
C TYR A 185 31.17 17.33 32.51
N TRP A 186 32.34 16.78 32.81
CA TRP A 186 32.45 15.47 33.46
C TRP A 186 32.02 15.51 34.92
N GLN A 187 32.10 16.64 35.62
CA GLN A 187 31.44 16.83 36.92
C GLN A 187 29.95 16.55 36.84
N ALA A 188 29.24 17.19 35.91
CA ALA A 188 27.81 16.97 35.72
C ALA A 188 27.49 15.51 35.31
N PHE A 189 28.38 14.87 34.56
CA PHE A 189 28.23 13.45 34.20
C PHE A 189 28.38 12.52 35.40
N VAL A 190 29.38 12.77 36.25
CA VAL A 190 29.61 12.00 37.49
C VAL A 190 28.45 12.24 38.46
N GLU A 191 28.01 13.48 38.63
CA GLU A 191 26.86 13.82 39.47
C GLU A 191 25.59 13.10 38.97
N LYS A 192 25.31 13.15 37.66
CA LYS A 192 24.17 12.46 37.03
C LYS A 192 24.08 10.98 37.42
N HIS A 193 25.19 10.26 37.36
CA HIS A 193 25.18 8.80 37.52
C HIS A 193 25.50 8.32 38.92
N PHE A 194 26.32 9.06 39.67
CA PHE A 194 26.82 8.59 40.98
C PHE A 194 26.34 9.44 42.16
N PHE A 195 25.79 10.63 41.93
CA PHE A 195 25.12 11.42 42.97
C PHE A 195 23.60 11.18 42.96
N TYR A 196 22.96 11.34 41.80
CA TYR A 196 21.50 11.15 41.70
C TYR A 196 21.06 9.68 41.73
N SER A 197 21.97 8.73 41.55
CA SER A 197 21.68 7.30 41.59
C SER A 197 22.77 6.54 42.34
N GLN A 198 22.36 5.67 43.27
CA GLN A 198 23.28 4.85 44.07
C GLN A 198 23.55 3.47 43.45
N TYR A 199 22.82 3.12 42.40
CA TYR A 199 22.83 1.76 41.81
C TYR A 199 23.42 1.73 40.40
N GLN A 200 23.98 2.83 39.91
CA GLN A 200 24.68 2.82 38.62
C GLN A 200 25.95 1.98 38.72
N PRO A 201 26.30 1.23 37.66
CA PRO A 201 27.55 0.51 37.63
C PRO A 201 28.72 1.51 37.62
N GLY A 202 29.79 1.19 38.34
CA GLY A 202 31.05 1.96 38.36
C GLY A 202 31.87 1.85 37.08
N THR A 203 31.20 1.88 35.92
CA THR A 203 31.81 1.85 34.59
C THR A 203 32.12 3.25 34.11
N GLU A 204 33.13 3.40 33.25
CA GLU A 204 33.53 4.69 32.67
C GLU A 204 32.41 5.37 31.88
N ASP A 205 31.59 4.61 31.14
CA ASP A 205 30.42 5.12 30.42
C ASP A 205 29.14 4.31 30.72
N PRO A 206 28.40 4.70 31.78
CA PRO A 206 27.08 4.12 32.10
C PRO A 206 26.02 4.40 31.01
N GLU A 207 26.27 5.35 30.10
CA GLU A 207 25.35 5.70 29.01
C GLU A 207 25.65 4.99 27.69
N SER A 208 26.68 4.14 27.67
CA SER A 208 27.04 3.35 26.49
C SER A 208 25.85 2.50 26.02
N PRO A 209 25.69 2.26 24.71
CA PRO A 209 24.62 1.39 24.21
C PRO A 209 24.65 -0.02 24.83
N ALA A 210 25.85 -0.52 25.13
CA ALA A 210 26.03 -1.81 25.80
C ALA A 210 25.47 -1.82 27.22
N ALA A 211 25.79 -0.79 28.03
CA ALA A 211 25.26 -0.67 29.39
C ALA A 211 23.72 -0.50 29.39
N LYS A 212 23.18 0.31 28.47
CA LYS A 212 21.73 0.49 28.31
C LYS A 212 21.00 -0.79 27.94
N GLU A 213 21.55 -1.58 27.02
CA GLU A 213 20.93 -2.84 26.62
C GLU A 213 21.05 -3.91 27.70
N ALA A 214 22.19 -3.96 28.42
CA ALA A 214 22.35 -4.83 29.57
C ALA A 214 21.31 -4.52 30.65
N ALA A 215 21.11 -3.24 30.99
CA ALA A 215 20.10 -2.81 31.95
C ALA A 215 18.67 -3.16 31.51
N LYS A 216 18.33 -2.99 30.22
CA LYS A 216 17.03 -3.41 29.68
C LYS A 216 16.83 -4.91 29.75
N SER A 217 17.84 -5.70 29.37
CA SER A 217 17.79 -7.15 29.44
C SER A 217 17.60 -7.63 30.87
N GLU A 218 18.33 -7.03 31.82
CA GLU A 218 18.18 -7.33 33.24
C GLU A 218 16.79 -6.95 33.77
N TRP A 219 16.25 -5.80 33.35
CA TRP A 219 14.89 -5.40 33.67
C TRP A 219 13.86 -6.42 33.17
N HIS A 220 13.93 -6.82 31.89
CA HIS A 220 13.05 -7.84 31.34
C HIS A 220 13.17 -9.17 32.10
N LYS A 221 14.39 -9.63 32.43
CA LYS A 221 14.60 -10.86 33.21
C LYS A 221 13.97 -10.78 34.60
N LYS A 222 14.12 -9.65 35.31
CA LYS A 222 13.55 -9.46 36.65
C LYS A 222 12.03 -9.40 36.60
N VAL A 223 11.47 -8.67 35.63
CA VAL A 223 10.02 -8.55 35.44
C VAL A 223 9.40 -9.89 35.04
N ALA A 224 10.04 -10.63 34.12
CA ALA A 224 9.62 -11.98 33.72
C ALA A 224 9.65 -12.93 34.92
N LYS A 225 10.80 -13.03 35.62
CA LYS A 225 10.94 -13.90 36.80
C LYS A 225 9.91 -13.62 37.88
N PHE A 226 9.51 -12.36 38.06
CA PHE A 226 8.53 -11.98 39.06
C PHE A 226 7.09 -12.34 38.65
N ASN A 227 6.70 -12.03 37.40
CA ASN A 227 5.31 -12.11 36.95
C ASN A 227 4.95 -13.42 36.25
N GLU A 228 5.89 -14.07 35.55
CA GLU A 228 5.59 -15.24 34.73
C GLU A 228 5.20 -16.44 35.58
N ARG A 229 4.21 -17.18 35.07
CA ARG A 229 3.84 -18.49 35.58
C ARG A 229 4.91 -19.52 35.24
N THR A 230 5.75 -19.83 36.23
CA THR A 230 6.85 -20.80 36.14
C THR A 230 6.78 -21.81 37.28
N ASP A 231 7.64 -22.83 37.26
CA ASP A 231 7.73 -23.82 38.35
C ASP A 231 8.19 -23.20 39.69
N THR A 232 8.83 -22.03 39.65
CA THR A 232 9.22 -21.25 40.84
C THR A 232 8.50 -19.89 40.82
N PRO A 233 7.17 -19.86 40.99
CA PRO A 233 6.42 -18.61 40.86
C PRO A 233 6.73 -17.67 42.04
N MET A 234 6.93 -16.39 41.73
CA MET A 234 7.05 -15.35 42.77
C MET A 234 5.70 -14.69 43.03
N LEU A 235 5.11 -14.05 42.01
CA LEU A 235 3.81 -13.39 42.13
C LEU A 235 2.63 -14.34 41.93
N PHE A 236 2.78 -15.34 41.05
CA PHE A 236 1.72 -16.28 40.68
C PHE A 236 1.45 -17.28 41.82
N SER A 237 0.78 -16.83 42.87
CA SER A 237 0.38 -17.61 44.05
C SER A 237 -1.05 -17.28 44.44
N PHE A 238 -1.81 -18.26 44.93
CA PHE A 238 -3.21 -18.11 45.38
C PHE A 238 -4.18 -17.55 44.31
N THR A 239 -4.00 -17.91 43.05
CA THR A 239 -4.83 -17.42 41.93
C THR A 239 -6.02 -18.33 41.65
N ASP A 240 -7.15 -18.10 42.30
CA ASP A 240 -8.42 -18.78 41.99
C ASP A 240 -9.12 -18.16 40.77
N SER A 241 -8.94 -16.85 40.57
CA SER A 241 -9.46 -16.13 39.40
C SER A 241 -8.29 -15.58 38.60
N LEU A 242 -8.16 -16.06 37.35
CA LEU A 242 -7.05 -15.71 36.49
C LEU A 242 -7.30 -14.36 35.80
N PRO A 243 -6.27 -13.51 35.65
CA PRO A 243 -6.34 -12.35 34.77
C PRO A 243 -6.41 -12.80 33.31
N SER A 244 -6.87 -11.92 32.43
CA SER A 244 -7.19 -12.26 31.04
C SER A 244 -6.05 -12.89 30.26
N TRP A 245 -4.81 -12.40 30.43
CA TRP A 245 -3.65 -12.95 29.73
C TRP A 245 -3.37 -14.40 30.11
N GLU A 246 -3.30 -14.70 31.42
CA GLU A 246 -3.09 -16.07 31.92
C GLU A 246 -4.28 -16.98 31.60
N TYR A 247 -5.50 -16.45 31.71
CA TYR A 247 -6.72 -17.21 31.38
C TYR A 247 -6.69 -17.69 29.93
N TYR A 248 -6.36 -16.81 28.98
CA TYR A 248 -6.32 -17.17 27.56
C TYR A 248 -5.07 -17.96 27.17
N ASP A 249 -3.94 -17.77 27.87
CA ASP A 249 -2.73 -18.58 27.67
C ASP A 249 -2.98 -20.05 28.04
N ILE A 250 -3.64 -20.29 29.19
CA ILE A 250 -3.99 -21.64 29.66
C ILE A 250 -5.17 -22.22 28.87
N HIS A 251 -6.22 -21.42 28.63
CA HIS A 251 -7.45 -21.87 28.01
C HIS A 251 -7.58 -21.39 26.56
N ARG A 252 -6.75 -21.95 25.67
CA ARG A 252 -6.71 -21.61 24.23
C ARG A 252 -8.05 -21.76 23.51
N LYS A 253 -8.85 -22.76 23.90
CA LYS A 253 -10.22 -22.94 23.42
C LYS A 253 -11.09 -21.73 23.72
N SER A 254 -11.08 -21.24 24.95
CA SER A 254 -11.86 -20.06 25.36
C SER A 254 -11.39 -18.82 24.61
N PHE A 255 -10.09 -18.67 24.37
CA PHE A 255 -9.57 -17.56 23.56
C PHE A 255 -10.15 -17.56 22.15
N LEU A 256 -10.14 -18.71 21.47
CA LEU A 256 -10.70 -18.85 20.13
C LEU A 256 -12.21 -18.55 20.10
N GLU A 257 -12.98 -19.11 21.05
CA GLU A 257 -14.42 -18.87 21.16
C GLU A 257 -14.74 -17.38 21.43
N HIS A 258 -14.03 -16.76 22.37
CA HIS A 258 -14.24 -15.36 22.74
C HIS A 258 -13.81 -14.41 21.61
N MET A 259 -12.71 -14.71 20.92
CA MET A 259 -12.22 -13.91 19.80
C MET A 259 -13.17 -14.02 18.59
N THR A 260 -13.58 -15.24 18.21
CA THR A 260 -14.53 -15.42 17.10
C THR A 260 -15.87 -14.76 17.40
N TYR A 261 -16.39 -14.91 18.63
CA TYR A 261 -17.59 -14.21 19.07
C TYR A 261 -17.40 -12.69 18.98
N TYR A 262 -16.29 -12.14 19.48
CA TYR A 262 -16.01 -10.70 19.43
C TYR A 262 -15.99 -10.16 17.99
N LEU A 263 -15.25 -10.82 17.09
CA LEU A 263 -15.13 -10.42 15.68
C LEU A 263 -16.50 -10.48 14.98
N VAL A 264 -17.30 -11.52 15.25
CA VAL A 264 -18.64 -11.66 14.66
C VAL A 264 -19.67 -10.76 15.33
N ARG A 265 -19.56 -10.45 16.62
CA ARG A 265 -20.51 -9.59 17.32
C ARG A 265 -20.31 -8.11 17.01
N THR A 266 -19.07 -7.68 16.78
CA THR A 266 -18.72 -6.25 16.62
C THR A 266 -18.30 -5.89 15.20
N GLY A 267 -17.75 -6.84 14.44
CA GLY A 267 -17.16 -6.55 13.11
C GLY A 267 -15.91 -5.69 13.16
N SER A 268 -15.21 -5.71 14.31
CA SER A 268 -13.97 -4.99 14.58
C SER A 268 -12.72 -5.84 14.30
N ASP A 269 -11.55 -5.26 14.52
CA ASP A 269 -10.24 -5.89 14.39
C ASP A 269 -9.78 -6.51 15.72
N PHE A 270 -8.96 -7.57 15.66
CA PHE A 270 -8.45 -8.28 16.84
C PHE A 270 -7.63 -7.39 17.79
N ARG A 271 -7.07 -6.28 17.27
CA ARG A 271 -6.33 -5.28 18.05
C ARG A 271 -7.17 -4.59 19.13
N PHE A 272 -8.49 -4.59 18.98
CA PHE A 272 -9.43 -4.00 19.92
C PHE A 272 -10.17 -5.07 20.75
N PHE A 273 -9.64 -6.29 20.80
CA PHE A 273 -10.18 -7.36 21.63
C PHE A 273 -10.23 -6.89 23.09
N PRO A 274 -11.41 -6.96 23.75
CA PRO A 274 -11.54 -6.44 25.10
C PRO A 274 -10.73 -7.29 26.08
N GLU A 275 -10.08 -6.62 27.02
CA GLU A 275 -9.32 -7.30 28.07
C GLU A 275 -10.24 -8.21 28.89
N THR A 276 -11.39 -7.70 29.35
CA THR A 276 -12.40 -8.50 30.06
C THR A 276 -13.59 -8.81 29.14
N PHE A 277 -13.96 -10.08 29.06
CA PHE A 277 -15.08 -10.51 28.23
C PHE A 277 -16.42 -10.15 28.90
N PRO A 278 -17.31 -9.38 28.26
CA PRO A 278 -18.59 -9.00 28.85
C PRO A 278 -19.44 -10.23 29.21
N TRP A 279 -20.02 -10.24 30.41
CA TRP A 279 -20.85 -11.36 30.89
C TRP A 279 -22.06 -11.65 29.98
N ARG A 280 -22.62 -10.63 29.33
CA ARG A 280 -23.74 -10.79 28.37
C ARG A 280 -23.31 -11.61 27.15
N TRP A 281 -22.11 -11.37 26.65
CA TRP A 281 -21.52 -12.12 25.55
C TRP A 281 -21.19 -13.54 25.98
N PHE A 282 -20.74 -13.70 27.23
CA PHE A 282 -20.49 -15.02 27.80
C PHE A 282 -21.77 -15.85 27.89
N GLY A 283 -22.87 -15.28 28.40
CA GLY A 283 -24.16 -15.97 28.48
C GLY A 283 -24.66 -16.43 27.11
N ASP A 284 -24.69 -15.51 26.14
CA ASP A 284 -25.12 -15.84 24.76
C ASP A 284 -24.20 -16.87 24.10
N LEU A 285 -22.88 -16.79 24.33
CA LEU A 285 -21.93 -17.80 23.85
C LEU A 285 -22.23 -19.19 24.44
N GLN A 286 -22.54 -19.28 25.74
CA GLN A 286 -22.91 -20.57 26.34
C GLN A 286 -24.22 -21.12 25.76
N ASP A 287 -25.20 -20.27 25.45
CA ASP A 287 -26.45 -20.68 24.80
C ASP A 287 -26.18 -21.23 23.39
N LYS A 288 -25.30 -20.58 22.61
CA LYS A 288 -24.91 -21.12 21.28
C LYS A 288 -24.18 -22.44 21.40
N LYS A 289 -23.29 -22.57 22.38
CA LYS A 289 -22.58 -23.84 22.66
C LYS A 289 -23.56 -24.94 23.03
N TYR A 290 -24.53 -24.64 23.90
CA TYR A 290 -25.58 -25.59 24.27
C TYR A 290 -26.37 -26.07 23.04
N ASN A 291 -26.80 -25.16 22.17
CA ASN A 291 -27.54 -25.51 20.95
C ASN A 291 -26.72 -26.42 20.02
N PHE A 292 -25.45 -26.10 19.81
CA PHE A 292 -24.56 -26.95 19.02
C PHE A 292 -24.39 -28.35 19.64
N PHE A 293 -24.06 -28.42 20.94
CA PHE A 293 -23.86 -29.69 21.63
C PHE A 293 -25.15 -30.53 21.67
N ALA A 294 -26.33 -29.92 21.82
CA ALA A 294 -27.59 -30.64 21.79
C ALA A 294 -27.83 -31.36 20.46
N VAL A 295 -27.48 -30.72 19.34
CA VAL A 295 -27.58 -31.31 17.99
C VAL A 295 -26.51 -32.39 17.79
N ALA A 296 -25.24 -32.05 18.02
CA ALA A 296 -24.11 -32.94 17.77
C ALA A 296 -24.17 -34.21 18.66
N GLN A 297 -24.49 -34.05 19.95
CA GLN A 297 -24.56 -35.18 20.88
C GLN A 297 -25.71 -36.12 20.56
N ARG A 298 -26.89 -35.59 20.18
CA ARG A 298 -28.04 -36.42 19.80
C ARG A 298 -27.71 -37.28 18.58
N ARG A 299 -27.03 -36.70 17.59
CA ARG A 299 -26.63 -37.40 16.37
C ARG A 299 -25.54 -38.43 16.63
N ARG A 300 -24.52 -38.08 17.41
CA ARG A 300 -23.51 -39.03 17.89
C ARG A 300 -24.14 -40.21 18.59
N ALA A 301 -25.07 -39.97 19.53
CA ALA A 301 -25.75 -41.03 20.27
C ALA A 301 -26.54 -41.96 19.33
N GLN A 302 -27.25 -41.42 18.34
CA GLN A 302 -27.98 -42.24 17.37
C GLN A 302 -27.04 -43.12 16.53
N GLN A 303 -25.96 -42.55 15.99
CA GLN A 303 -24.97 -43.29 15.21
C GLN A 303 -24.26 -44.36 16.05
N GLN A 304 -23.85 -44.00 17.26
CA GLN A 304 -23.16 -44.89 18.19
C GLN A 304 -24.03 -46.09 18.57
N LEU A 305 -25.31 -45.84 18.90
CA LEU A 305 -26.25 -46.89 19.24
C LEU A 305 -26.60 -47.79 18.05
N GLN A 306 -26.68 -47.22 16.84
CA GLN A 306 -26.92 -47.99 15.62
C GLN A 306 -25.72 -48.88 15.23
N GLN A 307 -24.50 -48.36 15.39
CA GLN A 307 -23.27 -49.07 15.07
C GLN A 307 -22.80 -49.99 16.21
N LEU A 308 -23.44 -49.93 17.38
CA LEU A 308 -23.01 -50.59 18.62
C LEU A 308 -21.53 -50.32 18.95
N SER A 309 -21.03 -49.14 18.58
CA SER A 309 -19.63 -48.76 18.76
C SER A 309 -19.38 -48.24 20.17
N ARG A 310 -18.22 -48.62 20.74
CA ARG A 310 -17.82 -48.16 22.08
C ARG A 310 -17.66 -46.64 22.13
N VAL A 311 -17.18 -46.04 21.05
CA VAL A 311 -17.12 -44.59 20.87
C VAL A 311 -17.43 -44.26 19.41
N ALA A 312 -18.17 -43.17 19.19
CA ALA A 312 -18.39 -42.57 17.88
C ALA A 312 -17.87 -41.13 17.86
N ALA A 313 -17.32 -40.70 16.73
CA ALA A 313 -16.89 -39.32 16.52
C ALA A 313 -18.09 -38.35 16.53
N MET A 314 -17.86 -37.09 16.86
CA MET A 314 -18.84 -36.05 16.57
C MET A 314 -18.72 -35.62 15.12
N ASP A 315 -19.82 -35.18 14.51
CA ASP A 315 -19.91 -34.91 13.05
C ASP A 315 -18.77 -34.06 12.46
N LEU A 316 -18.21 -33.13 13.23
CA LEU A 316 -17.17 -32.19 12.78
C LEU A 316 -15.79 -32.44 13.40
N PHE A 317 -15.70 -33.37 14.36
CA PHE A 317 -14.50 -33.63 15.15
C PHE A 317 -14.27 -35.14 15.24
N ALA A 318 -13.31 -35.64 14.45
CA ALA A 318 -13.02 -37.06 14.32
C ALA A 318 -12.37 -37.62 15.60
N ALA A 319 -11.50 -36.85 16.26
CA ALA A 319 -10.77 -37.24 17.47
C ALA A 319 -11.58 -37.12 18.76
N ALA A 320 -12.81 -36.58 18.72
CA ALA A 320 -13.70 -36.60 19.89
C ALA A 320 -14.07 -38.05 20.33
N ALA A 321 -13.71 -39.06 19.51
CA ALA A 321 -13.83 -40.46 19.84
C ALA A 321 -12.69 -41.02 20.73
N ALA A 322 -11.58 -40.30 20.90
CA ALA A 322 -10.42 -40.80 21.64
C ALA A 322 -9.70 -39.65 22.36
N GLU A 323 -10.25 -39.17 23.48
CA GLU A 323 -9.60 -38.41 24.57
C GLU A 323 -8.32 -37.58 24.22
N GLY A 324 -8.33 -36.87 23.10
CA GLY A 324 -7.14 -36.28 22.49
C GLY A 324 -7.34 -34.83 22.05
N ASN A 325 -6.23 -34.09 21.97
CA ASN A 325 -6.17 -32.69 21.56
C ASN A 325 -6.95 -32.42 20.26
N CYS A 326 -8.13 -31.79 20.38
CA CYS A 326 -8.95 -31.38 19.24
C CYS A 326 -8.44 -30.08 18.58
N GLU A 327 -7.38 -29.47 19.10
CA GLU A 327 -6.86 -28.18 18.61
C GLU A 327 -6.38 -28.27 17.15
N GLU A 328 -5.67 -29.35 16.80
CA GLU A 328 -5.20 -29.60 15.44
C GLU A 328 -6.35 -29.80 14.45
N GLU A 329 -7.40 -30.51 14.87
CA GLU A 329 -8.60 -30.73 14.04
C GLU A 329 -9.38 -29.43 13.82
N VAL A 330 -9.54 -28.63 14.87
CA VAL A 330 -10.19 -27.31 14.78
C VAL A 330 -9.39 -26.40 13.86
N LEU A 331 -8.05 -26.40 13.99
CA LEU A 331 -7.18 -25.61 13.12
C LEU A 331 -7.29 -26.07 11.65
N LEU A 332 -7.28 -27.37 11.41
CA LEU A 332 -7.45 -27.94 10.08
C LEU A 332 -8.80 -27.56 9.46
N LEU A 333 -9.89 -27.65 10.24
CA LEU A 333 -11.23 -27.24 9.81
C LEU A 333 -11.26 -25.76 9.41
N LEU A 334 -10.72 -24.87 10.26
CA LEU A 334 -10.66 -23.43 9.98
C LEU A 334 -9.81 -23.10 8.76
N GLN A 335 -8.68 -23.80 8.56
CA GLN A 335 -7.83 -23.64 7.38
C GLN A 335 -8.54 -24.09 6.11
N GLN A 336 -9.24 -25.22 6.14
CA GLN A 336 -10.02 -25.74 5.02
C GLN A 336 -11.19 -24.81 4.67
N GLU A 337 -11.91 -24.30 5.67
CA GLU A 337 -12.99 -23.32 5.47
C GLU A 337 -12.47 -22.02 4.88
N ALA A 338 -11.37 -21.48 5.41
CA ALA A 338 -10.75 -20.25 4.89
C ALA A 338 -10.28 -20.44 3.44
N ALA A 339 -9.67 -21.57 3.12
CA ALA A 339 -9.24 -21.90 1.76
C ALA A 339 -10.43 -22.06 0.80
N ALA A 340 -11.50 -22.73 1.24
CA ALA A 340 -12.73 -22.90 0.46
C ALA A 340 -13.41 -21.54 0.20
N ALA A 341 -13.49 -20.67 1.22
CA ALA A 341 -14.04 -19.32 1.08
C ALA A 341 -13.20 -18.46 0.13
N ALA A 342 -11.86 -18.50 0.24
CA ALA A 342 -10.96 -17.78 -0.65
C ALA A 342 -11.05 -18.28 -2.11
N ALA A 343 -11.15 -19.59 -2.32
CA ALA A 343 -11.32 -20.17 -3.65
C ALA A 343 -12.69 -19.80 -4.26
N ALA A 344 -13.76 -19.81 -3.45
CA ALA A 344 -15.08 -19.36 -3.87
C ALA A 344 -15.08 -17.86 -4.24
N ALA A 345 -14.44 -17.02 -3.43
CA ALA A 345 -14.28 -15.60 -3.72
C ALA A 345 -13.48 -15.38 -5.01
N ALA A 346 -12.36 -16.07 -5.20
CA ALA A 346 -11.54 -15.99 -6.42
C ALA A 346 -12.32 -16.36 -7.68
N ARG A 347 -13.11 -17.44 -7.61
CA ARG A 347 -13.98 -17.86 -8.73
C ARG A 347 -15.04 -16.82 -9.05
N LEU A 348 -15.66 -16.23 -8.03
CA LEU A 348 -16.65 -15.17 -8.22
C LEU A 348 -16.01 -13.87 -8.75
N MET A 349 -14.81 -13.53 -8.31
CA MET A 349 -14.06 -12.38 -8.83
C MET A 349 -13.73 -12.54 -10.32
N GLY A 350 -13.40 -13.75 -10.78
CA GLY A 350 -13.14 -14.03 -12.20
C GLY A 350 -14.31 -13.72 -13.14
N SER A 351 -15.55 -13.74 -12.63
CA SER A 351 -16.77 -13.39 -13.38
C SER A 351 -17.41 -12.07 -12.94
N PHE A 352 -16.67 -11.23 -12.19
CA PHE A 352 -17.19 -10.01 -11.56
C PHE A 352 -18.47 -10.19 -10.72
N ALA A 353 -18.70 -11.41 -10.22
CA ALA A 353 -19.87 -11.78 -9.42
C ALA A 353 -19.63 -11.60 -7.91
N PHE A 354 -18.39 -11.34 -7.47
CA PHE A 354 -18.05 -11.14 -6.05
C PHE A 354 -18.52 -9.76 -5.57
N LEU A 355 -19.49 -9.73 -4.64
CA LEU A 355 -20.00 -8.50 -4.00
C LEU A 355 -20.43 -7.39 -5.00
N CYS A 356 -21.10 -7.77 -6.09
CA CYS A 356 -21.56 -6.86 -7.14
C CYS A 356 -22.90 -6.16 -6.85
N CYS A 357 -23.26 -5.89 -5.59
CA CYS A 357 -24.54 -5.24 -5.27
C CYS A 357 -24.61 -3.78 -5.78
N PRO A 358 -25.77 -3.30 -6.29
CA PRO A 358 -27.10 -3.92 -6.23
C PRO A 358 -27.40 -4.97 -7.32
N PHE A 359 -26.42 -5.28 -8.18
CA PHE A 359 -26.58 -6.27 -9.24
C PHE A 359 -26.63 -7.71 -8.69
N ILE A 360 -27.43 -8.56 -9.35
CA ILE A 360 -27.58 -9.98 -9.03
C ILE A 360 -26.98 -10.81 -10.19
N PRO A 361 -25.89 -11.54 -9.97
CA PRO A 361 -25.27 -12.36 -11.01
C PRO A 361 -26.09 -13.62 -11.27
N CYS A 362 -26.36 -13.91 -12.54
CA CYS A 362 -27.17 -15.04 -12.98
C CYS A 362 -26.38 -15.91 -13.96
N PHE A 363 -26.11 -17.16 -13.55
CA PHE A 363 -25.37 -18.15 -14.35
C PHE A 363 -26.27 -19.16 -15.09
N SER A 364 -27.57 -19.18 -14.77
CA SER A 364 -28.54 -20.12 -15.36
C SER A 364 -29.92 -19.47 -15.51
N PHE A 365 -30.79 -20.08 -16.32
CA PHE A 365 -32.18 -19.63 -16.48
C PHE A 365 -32.97 -19.71 -15.17
N ALA A 366 -32.72 -20.73 -14.35
CA ALA A 366 -33.36 -20.86 -13.04
C ALA A 366 -32.96 -19.72 -12.10
N ALA A 367 -31.67 -19.37 -12.07
CA ALA A 367 -31.18 -18.22 -11.30
C ALA A 367 -31.78 -16.90 -11.82
N ALA A 368 -31.90 -16.74 -13.14
CA ALA A 368 -32.51 -15.57 -13.74
C ALA A 368 -34.01 -15.43 -13.39
N ALA A 369 -34.77 -16.54 -13.43
CA ALA A 369 -36.16 -16.55 -13.01
C ALA A 369 -36.32 -16.20 -11.52
N ALA A 370 -35.45 -16.73 -10.66
CA ALA A 370 -35.42 -16.39 -9.24
C ALA A 370 -35.09 -14.90 -9.01
N ALA A 371 -34.14 -14.33 -9.76
CA ALA A 371 -33.81 -12.91 -9.67
C ALA A 371 -34.99 -12.01 -10.10
N MET A 372 -35.67 -12.32 -11.21
CA MET A 372 -36.86 -11.59 -11.67
C MET A 372 -38.03 -11.70 -10.68
N SER A 373 -38.15 -12.82 -9.96
CA SER A 373 -39.20 -12.97 -8.95
C SER A 373 -39.08 -11.97 -7.78
N SER A 374 -37.92 -11.32 -7.60
CA SER A 374 -37.69 -10.38 -6.50
C SER A 374 -38.42 -9.05 -6.63
N ASP A 375 -38.70 -8.60 -7.86
CA ASP A 375 -39.34 -7.31 -8.17
C ASP A 375 -40.42 -7.45 -9.27
N GLY A 376 -40.93 -8.67 -9.47
CA GLY A 376 -41.96 -8.97 -10.46
C GLY A 376 -41.50 -8.84 -11.92
N GLY A 377 -40.18 -8.88 -12.17
CA GLY A 377 -39.60 -8.81 -13.51
C GLY A 377 -39.50 -7.40 -14.08
N SER A 378 -39.60 -6.37 -13.25
CA SER A 378 -39.55 -4.96 -13.67
C SER A 378 -38.13 -4.43 -13.94
N GLY A 379 -37.11 -5.13 -13.46
CA GLY A 379 -35.71 -4.73 -13.52
C GLY A 379 -35.05 -4.86 -14.89
N LYS A 380 -33.75 -4.54 -14.94
CA LYS A 380 -32.94 -4.47 -16.17
C LYS A 380 -31.91 -5.59 -16.23
N TRP A 381 -31.59 -6.04 -17.45
CA TRP A 381 -30.53 -7.01 -17.71
C TRP A 381 -29.29 -6.34 -18.31
N LEU A 382 -28.14 -6.63 -17.72
CA LEU A 382 -26.85 -6.06 -18.10
C LEU A 382 -25.87 -7.15 -18.52
N ASP A 383 -25.10 -6.84 -19.56
CA ASP A 383 -24.04 -7.66 -20.11
C ASP A 383 -22.70 -6.90 -20.10
N LEU A 384 -21.68 -7.53 -19.53
CA LEU A 384 -20.32 -6.98 -19.43
C LEU A 384 -19.41 -7.38 -20.60
N GLY A 385 -19.88 -8.24 -21.51
CA GLY A 385 -19.10 -8.73 -22.65
C GLY A 385 -18.94 -10.24 -22.69
N GLU A 386 -18.15 -10.71 -23.66
CA GLU A 386 -17.92 -12.14 -23.91
C GLU A 386 -16.92 -12.78 -22.94
N ASP A 387 -16.13 -11.98 -22.23
CA ASP A 387 -15.18 -12.41 -21.21
C ASP A 387 -15.84 -12.80 -19.87
N VAL A 388 -17.09 -12.37 -19.65
CA VAL A 388 -17.83 -12.65 -18.41
C VAL A 388 -18.90 -13.73 -18.65
N ASN A 389 -18.81 -14.85 -17.93
CA ASN A 389 -19.71 -16.00 -18.11
C ASN A 389 -21.09 -15.89 -17.42
N CYS A 390 -21.50 -14.70 -16.97
CA CYS A 390 -22.82 -14.46 -16.39
C CYS A 390 -23.48 -13.20 -16.95
N LEU A 391 -24.79 -13.08 -16.72
CA LEU A 391 -25.53 -11.83 -16.88
C LEU A 391 -25.90 -11.26 -15.51
N PHE A 392 -26.10 -9.95 -15.46
CA PHE A 392 -26.43 -9.25 -14.23
C PHE A 392 -27.84 -8.69 -14.29
N TYR A 393 -28.62 -8.92 -13.24
CA TYR A 393 -29.95 -8.34 -13.06
C TYR A 393 -29.87 -7.14 -12.11
N LEU A 394 -30.46 -6.02 -12.52
CA LEU A 394 -30.62 -4.82 -11.69
C LEU A 394 -32.10 -4.65 -11.32
N PRO A 395 -32.50 -4.91 -10.06
CA PRO A 395 -33.89 -4.75 -9.65
C PRO A 395 -34.37 -3.30 -9.68
N SER A 396 -35.64 -3.05 -10.04
CA SER A 396 -36.18 -1.68 -10.13
C SER A 396 -36.13 -0.88 -8.82
N SER A 397 -36.33 -1.57 -7.69
CA SER A 397 -36.28 -0.97 -6.34
C SER A 397 -34.91 -0.41 -5.95
N SER A 398 -33.86 -0.83 -6.65
CA SER A 398 -32.49 -0.32 -6.46
C SER A 398 -32.17 0.92 -7.29
N SER A 399 -33.07 1.33 -8.19
CA SER A 399 -32.92 2.53 -9.04
C SER A 399 -33.38 3.82 -8.34
N SER A 400 -34.18 3.69 -7.27
CA SER A 400 -34.95 4.77 -6.65
C SER A 400 -34.35 5.32 -5.35
N SER A 401 -33.12 4.94 -4.96
CA SER A 401 -32.45 5.44 -3.75
C SER A 401 -31.67 6.75 -3.94
N SER A 402 -31.65 7.34 -5.14
CA SER A 402 -30.91 8.59 -5.40
C SER A 402 -31.77 9.87 -5.46
N SER A 403 -33.09 9.82 -5.24
CA SER A 403 -33.92 11.03 -5.28
C SER A 403 -35.29 10.87 -4.61
N SER A 404 -35.40 11.21 -3.33
CA SER A 404 -36.52 12.01 -2.78
C SER A 404 -36.52 12.01 -1.25
N SER A 405 -36.31 13.20 -0.69
CA SER A 405 -36.77 13.59 0.64
C SER A 405 -38.29 13.59 0.73
N SER A 406 -38.78 13.33 1.95
CA SER A 406 -40.07 13.71 2.54
C SER A 406 -41.32 12.81 2.38
N SER A 407 -41.86 12.53 3.58
CA SER A 407 -43.27 12.40 4.00
C SER A 407 -44.02 11.06 3.97
N SER A 408 -44.35 10.67 5.21
CA SER A 408 -45.66 10.24 5.75
C SER A 408 -46.18 8.82 5.49
N SER A 409 -46.07 8.02 6.57
CA SER A 409 -47.15 7.24 7.21
C SER A 409 -48.22 6.60 6.32
N SER A 410 -48.07 5.28 6.12
CA SER A 410 -49.19 4.34 6.13
C SER A 410 -48.71 2.96 6.52
N SER A 411 -49.38 2.37 7.50
CA SER A 411 -49.34 0.96 7.88
C SER A 411 -49.46 0.04 6.65
N GLY A 412 -48.47 -0.83 6.43
CA GLY A 412 -48.51 -1.88 5.40
C GLY A 412 -47.17 -2.06 4.67
N SER A 413 -46.37 -3.02 5.11
CA SER A 413 -45.15 -3.55 4.47
C SER A 413 -44.21 -2.52 3.80
N SER A 414 -43.38 -1.85 4.59
CA SER A 414 -42.32 -0.96 4.11
C SER A 414 -41.16 -1.74 3.48
N SER A 415 -41.11 -1.79 2.15
CA SER A 415 -40.01 -2.32 1.34
C SER A 415 -38.88 -1.29 1.15
N SER A 416 -38.39 -0.73 2.24
CA SER A 416 -37.18 0.11 2.23
C SER A 416 -35.96 -0.79 2.03
N SER A 417 -35.48 -0.95 0.79
CA SER A 417 -34.16 -1.52 0.41
C SER A 417 -33.53 -2.44 1.47
N SER A 418 -34.26 -3.50 1.87
CA SER A 418 -34.01 -4.16 3.14
C SER A 418 -32.80 -5.06 2.97
N SER A 419 -31.69 -4.73 3.62
CA SER A 419 -30.58 -5.66 3.80
C SER A 419 -31.17 -7.01 4.24
N CYS A 420 -31.01 -8.05 3.41
CA CYS A 420 -31.46 -9.40 3.76
C CYS A 420 -30.83 -9.77 5.10
N SER A 421 -31.64 -10.13 6.10
CA SER A 421 -31.08 -10.51 7.39
C SER A 421 -30.20 -11.77 7.23
N PRO A 422 -29.11 -11.90 7.99
CA PRO A 422 -28.23 -13.07 7.94
C PRO A 422 -28.99 -14.39 8.07
N THR A 423 -29.95 -14.48 9.00
CA THR A 423 -30.73 -15.70 9.23
C THR A 423 -31.63 -16.02 8.03
N ARG A 424 -32.25 -14.99 7.43
CA ARG A 424 -33.04 -15.17 6.19
C ARG A 424 -32.16 -15.62 5.02
N ALA A 425 -30.94 -15.09 4.90
CA ALA A 425 -30.00 -15.49 3.85
C ALA A 425 -29.59 -16.96 4.03
N LEU A 426 -29.24 -17.38 5.25
CA LEU A 426 -28.89 -18.76 5.56
C LEU A 426 -30.04 -19.74 5.26
N ASN A 427 -31.26 -19.43 5.72
CA ASN A 427 -32.42 -20.27 5.49
C ASN A 427 -32.73 -20.42 4.00
N ARG A 428 -32.62 -19.34 3.21
CA ARG A 428 -32.78 -19.43 1.74
C ARG A 428 -31.77 -20.35 1.08
N VAL A 429 -30.51 -20.34 1.54
CA VAL A 429 -29.48 -21.26 1.02
C VAL A 429 -29.80 -22.69 1.42
N ALA A 430 -30.19 -22.92 2.66
CA ALA A 430 -30.56 -24.26 3.15
C ALA A 430 -31.79 -24.82 2.41
N ASP A 431 -32.84 -24.02 2.23
CA ASP A 431 -34.04 -24.39 1.48
C ASP A 431 -33.70 -24.74 0.02
N HIS A 432 -32.89 -23.91 -0.64
CA HIS A 432 -32.43 -24.18 -1.99
C HIS A 432 -31.64 -25.50 -2.07
N MET A 433 -30.74 -25.74 -1.11
CA MET A 433 -30.01 -27.01 -1.06
C MET A 433 -30.98 -28.19 -0.96
N VAL A 434 -31.95 -28.13 -0.03
CA VAL A 434 -32.96 -29.18 0.15
C VAL A 434 -33.76 -29.42 -1.13
N MET A 435 -34.18 -28.34 -1.81
CA MET A 435 -34.89 -28.44 -3.10
C MET A 435 -34.05 -29.08 -4.20
N THR A 436 -32.73 -28.87 -4.20
CA THR A 436 -31.79 -29.51 -5.14
C THR A 436 -31.33 -30.90 -4.73
N GLY A 437 -31.86 -31.46 -3.64
CA GLY A 437 -31.49 -32.79 -3.13
C GLY A 437 -30.16 -32.82 -2.38
N LEU A 438 -29.62 -31.67 -1.98
CA LEU A 438 -28.42 -31.54 -1.14
C LEU A 438 -28.83 -31.11 0.27
N ARG A 439 -28.09 -31.53 1.31
CA ARG A 439 -28.36 -31.09 2.69
C ARG A 439 -27.06 -30.76 3.39
N PHE A 440 -27.08 -29.72 4.21
CA PHE A 440 -26.00 -29.48 5.16
C PHE A 440 -25.96 -30.58 6.20
N ASN A 441 -24.76 -30.86 6.72
CA ASN A 441 -24.64 -31.59 7.96
C ASN A 441 -25.36 -30.79 9.08
N PRO A 442 -26.25 -31.41 9.89
CA PRO A 442 -26.98 -30.72 10.95
C PRO A 442 -26.08 -29.94 11.92
N SER A 443 -24.92 -30.51 12.28
CA SER A 443 -23.96 -29.87 13.19
C SER A 443 -23.31 -28.63 12.55
N TYR A 444 -23.01 -28.70 11.24
CA TYR A 444 -22.52 -27.55 10.47
C TYR A 444 -23.57 -26.44 10.35
N PHE A 445 -24.80 -26.81 10.05
CA PHE A 445 -25.92 -25.86 9.96
C PHE A 445 -26.18 -25.15 11.30
N SER A 446 -26.07 -25.86 12.43
CA SER A 446 -26.21 -25.27 13.77
C SER A 446 -25.15 -24.20 14.05
N ILE A 447 -23.90 -24.41 13.61
CA ILE A 447 -22.83 -23.40 13.71
C ILE A 447 -23.15 -22.19 12.83
N MET A 448 -23.54 -22.42 11.57
CA MET A 448 -23.91 -21.33 10.66
C MET A 448 -25.12 -20.52 11.17
N SER A 449 -26.11 -21.18 11.78
CA SER A 449 -27.24 -20.52 12.44
C SER A 449 -26.75 -19.64 13.59
N SER A 450 -25.85 -20.16 14.42
CA SER A 450 -25.25 -19.39 15.52
C SER A 450 -24.52 -18.14 15.01
N PHE A 451 -23.76 -18.25 13.91
CA PHE A 451 -23.14 -17.09 13.28
C PHE A 451 -24.16 -16.08 12.75
N ALA A 452 -25.21 -16.55 12.07
CA ALA A 452 -26.28 -15.69 11.57
C ALA A 452 -26.99 -14.93 12.70
N GLU A 453 -27.30 -15.61 13.80
CA GLU A 453 -27.92 -15.02 14.99
C GLU A 453 -27.01 -13.97 15.65
N ILE A 454 -25.70 -14.25 15.80
CA ILE A 454 -24.75 -13.27 16.37
C ILE A 454 -24.60 -12.05 15.44
N LEU A 455 -24.64 -12.25 14.11
CA LEU A 455 -24.62 -11.14 13.16
C LEU A 455 -25.90 -10.29 13.25
N GLU A 456 -27.07 -10.89 13.48
CA GLU A 456 -28.32 -10.15 13.68
C GLU A 456 -28.30 -9.27 14.93
N GLN A 457 -27.58 -9.66 15.98
CA GLN A 457 -27.42 -8.84 17.18
C GLN A 457 -26.66 -7.51 16.93
N ARG A 458 -26.01 -7.35 15.77
CA ARG A 458 -25.42 -6.06 15.37
C ARG A 458 -26.48 -4.98 15.08
N GLY A 459 -27.72 -5.38 14.78
CA GLY A 459 -28.82 -4.48 14.45
C GLY A 459 -29.02 -4.30 12.94
N GLU A 460 -29.72 -3.23 12.56
CA GLU A 460 -30.14 -2.94 11.18
C GLU A 460 -28.93 -2.84 10.22
N GLU A 461 -27.87 -2.16 10.63
CA GLU A 461 -26.64 -1.96 9.84
C GLU A 461 -25.57 -3.04 10.15
N TRP A 462 -25.96 -4.32 10.14
CA TRP A 462 -25.06 -5.42 10.52
C TRP A 462 -23.83 -5.55 9.60
N PHE A 463 -23.99 -5.24 8.30
CA PHE A 463 -22.93 -5.33 7.29
C PHE A 463 -22.52 -3.97 6.71
N CYS A 464 -23.46 -3.26 6.08
CA CYS A 464 -23.26 -1.95 5.44
C CYS A 464 -24.04 -0.87 6.18
N ARG A 465 -23.52 0.36 6.14
CA ARG A 465 -24.29 1.57 6.48
C ARG A 465 -25.35 1.85 5.41
N LYS A 466 -26.35 2.68 5.73
CA LYS A 466 -27.43 3.05 4.78
C LYS A 466 -26.95 3.60 3.43
N ASP A 467 -25.86 4.36 3.41
CA ASP A 467 -25.29 4.96 2.19
C ASP A 467 -24.09 4.17 1.61
N GLU A 468 -23.81 2.97 2.15
CA GLU A 468 -22.62 2.19 1.81
C GLU A 468 -23.00 0.95 0.99
N CYS A 469 -22.26 0.67 -0.09
CA CYS A 469 -22.44 -0.58 -0.83
C CYS A 469 -21.65 -1.74 -0.19
N PRO A 470 -22.07 -3.01 -0.37
CA PRO A 470 -21.35 -4.20 0.10
C PRO A 470 -19.86 -4.25 -0.23
N ALA A 471 -19.45 -3.77 -1.40
CA ALA A 471 -18.05 -3.69 -1.78
C ALA A 471 -17.26 -2.68 -0.91
N GLN A 472 -17.84 -1.52 -0.62
CA GLN A 472 -17.25 -0.53 0.29
C GLN A 472 -17.21 -1.05 1.73
N GLY A 473 -18.30 -1.68 2.20
CA GLY A 473 -18.37 -2.31 3.51
C GLY A 473 -17.31 -3.40 3.71
N PHE A 474 -17.07 -4.21 2.68
CA PHE A 474 -15.99 -5.19 2.66
C PHE A 474 -14.62 -4.51 2.71
N LEU A 475 -14.33 -3.56 1.82
CA LEU A 475 -13.03 -2.86 1.79
C LEU A 475 -12.72 -2.09 3.07
N ARG A 476 -13.75 -1.58 3.76
CA ARG A 476 -13.61 -0.90 5.06
C ARG A 476 -13.23 -1.87 6.18
N ARG A 477 -13.79 -3.09 6.16
CA ARG A 477 -13.52 -4.14 7.16
C ARG A 477 -12.31 -5.00 6.83
N LEU A 478 -11.84 -4.97 5.58
CA LEU A 478 -10.65 -5.67 5.15
C LEU A 478 -9.43 -5.12 5.88
N ARG A 479 -8.67 -6.01 6.51
CA ARG A 479 -7.50 -5.64 7.32
C ARG A 479 -6.46 -4.91 6.47
N ALA A 480 -5.88 -3.85 7.03
CA ALA A 480 -4.88 -3.04 6.33
C ALA A 480 -3.63 -3.84 5.94
N ASP A 481 -3.22 -4.76 6.82
CA ASP A 481 -2.04 -5.62 6.69
C ASP A 481 -2.35 -6.96 5.99
N ASP A 482 -3.54 -7.11 5.40
CA ASP A 482 -3.87 -8.31 4.63
C ASP A 482 -3.08 -8.32 3.30
N PRO A 483 -2.29 -9.37 2.99
CA PRO A 483 -1.56 -9.47 1.73
C PRO A 483 -2.49 -9.44 0.49
N GLN A 484 -3.75 -9.89 0.62
CA GLN A 484 -4.72 -9.90 -0.47
C GLN A 484 -5.41 -8.56 -0.70
N ARG A 485 -5.15 -7.55 0.15
CA ARG A 485 -5.80 -6.23 0.04
C ARG A 485 -5.60 -5.58 -1.31
N VAL A 486 -4.39 -5.65 -1.86
CA VAL A 486 -4.07 -5.09 -3.18
C VAL A 486 -4.91 -5.76 -4.27
N VAL A 487 -5.10 -7.07 -4.20
CA VAL A 487 -5.88 -7.87 -5.15
C VAL A 487 -7.36 -7.47 -5.10
N PHE A 488 -7.93 -7.34 -3.90
CA PHE A 488 -9.32 -6.91 -3.76
C PHE A 488 -9.54 -5.47 -4.24
N VAL A 489 -8.63 -4.55 -3.93
CA VAL A 489 -8.72 -3.15 -4.40
C VAL A 489 -8.63 -3.07 -5.93
N SER A 490 -7.70 -3.82 -6.56
CA SER A 490 -7.64 -3.87 -8.02
C SER A 490 -8.90 -4.47 -8.63
N TYR A 491 -9.42 -5.54 -8.03
CA TYR A 491 -10.66 -6.18 -8.47
C TYR A 491 -11.84 -5.20 -8.43
N PHE A 492 -12.09 -4.54 -7.30
CA PHE A 492 -13.21 -3.60 -7.19
C PHE A 492 -13.06 -2.40 -8.12
N ARG A 493 -11.83 -1.90 -8.33
CA ARG A 493 -11.57 -0.81 -9.29
C ARG A 493 -11.94 -1.23 -10.71
N GLU A 494 -11.55 -2.42 -11.13
CA GLU A 494 -11.91 -2.94 -12.46
C GLU A 494 -13.42 -3.22 -12.55
N MET A 495 -14.00 -3.84 -11.52
CA MET A 495 -15.43 -4.12 -11.44
C MET A 495 -16.24 -2.85 -11.64
N PHE A 496 -15.99 -1.78 -10.86
CA PHE A 496 -16.73 -0.53 -10.98
C PHE A 496 -16.62 0.08 -12.39
N PHE A 497 -15.42 0.07 -12.99
CA PHE A 497 -15.22 0.55 -14.36
C PHE A 497 -15.98 -0.28 -15.41
N ARG A 498 -16.05 -1.60 -15.25
CA ARG A 498 -16.80 -2.49 -16.16
C ARG A 498 -18.31 -2.29 -16.04
N PHE A 499 -18.83 -2.17 -14.83
CA PHE A 499 -20.26 -1.97 -14.59
C PHE A 499 -20.76 -0.60 -15.07
N GLU A 500 -19.92 0.45 -15.03
CA GLU A 500 -20.24 1.75 -15.62
C GLU A 500 -20.43 1.68 -17.14
N ASN A 501 -19.70 0.76 -17.80
CA ASN A 501 -19.75 0.54 -19.25
C ASN A 501 -20.62 -0.66 -19.68
N ALA A 502 -21.46 -1.18 -18.78
CA ALA A 502 -22.28 -2.37 -19.04
C ALA A 502 -23.35 -2.11 -20.11
N LYS A 503 -23.56 -3.08 -21.01
CA LYS A 503 -24.58 -3.00 -22.06
C LYS A 503 -25.91 -3.55 -21.59
N GLU A 504 -26.98 -2.76 -21.76
CA GLU A 504 -28.34 -3.20 -21.44
C GLU A 504 -28.92 -4.11 -22.54
N ILE A 505 -29.43 -5.28 -22.15
CA ILE A 505 -30.14 -6.20 -23.05
C ILE A 505 -31.64 -5.91 -22.99
N LYS A 506 -32.18 -5.31 -24.05
CA LYS A 506 -33.61 -4.95 -24.13
C LYS A 506 -34.48 -6.03 -24.77
N ASN A 507 -33.93 -6.86 -25.66
CA ASN A 507 -34.71 -7.84 -26.42
C ASN A 507 -34.69 -9.22 -25.74
N LEU A 508 -35.86 -9.83 -25.56
CA LEU A 508 -36.01 -11.16 -24.96
C LEU A 508 -35.25 -12.24 -25.74
N ASN A 509 -35.31 -12.20 -27.08
CA ASN A 509 -34.61 -13.17 -27.93
C ASN A 509 -33.07 -13.08 -27.81
N SER A 510 -32.52 -11.87 -27.62
CA SER A 510 -31.08 -11.71 -27.37
C SER A 510 -30.70 -12.17 -25.96
N PHE A 511 -31.57 -11.91 -24.97
CA PHE A 511 -31.39 -12.41 -23.61
C PHE A 511 -31.32 -13.94 -23.57
N LEU A 512 -32.29 -14.64 -24.17
CA LEU A 512 -32.33 -16.10 -24.19
C LEU A 512 -31.07 -16.69 -24.85
N LYS A 513 -30.67 -16.16 -26.01
CA LYS A 513 -29.45 -16.61 -26.71
C LYS A 513 -28.17 -16.36 -25.90
N CYS A 514 -28.06 -15.17 -25.29
CA CYS A 514 -26.90 -14.82 -24.49
C CYS A 514 -26.81 -15.68 -23.22
N MET A 515 -27.92 -15.83 -22.49
CA MET A 515 -27.99 -16.68 -21.30
C MET A 515 -27.65 -18.14 -21.59
N GLN A 516 -28.16 -18.71 -22.69
CA GLN A 516 -27.85 -20.10 -23.06
C GLN A 516 -26.35 -20.28 -23.35
N ARG A 517 -25.73 -19.35 -24.08
CA ARG A 517 -24.30 -19.37 -24.38
C ARG A 517 -23.45 -19.25 -23.10
N LYS A 518 -23.80 -18.31 -22.23
CA LYS A 518 -23.08 -18.05 -20.97
C LYS A 518 -23.23 -19.19 -19.97
N ALA A 519 -24.42 -19.77 -19.84
CA ALA A 519 -24.65 -20.95 -19.02
C ALA A 519 -23.80 -22.15 -19.47
N ALA A 520 -23.75 -22.42 -20.78
CA ALA A 520 -22.91 -23.49 -21.32
C ALA A 520 -21.41 -23.24 -21.12
N ALA A 521 -20.96 -21.99 -21.20
CA ALA A 521 -19.58 -21.62 -20.89
C ALA A 521 -19.26 -21.82 -19.39
N HIS A 522 -20.18 -21.42 -18.51
CA HIS A 522 -20.06 -21.57 -17.07
C HIS A 522 -19.98 -23.05 -16.64
N GLU A 523 -20.77 -23.93 -17.24
CA GLU A 523 -20.72 -25.36 -16.94
C GLU A 523 -19.35 -25.98 -17.28
N ARG A 524 -18.74 -25.57 -18.39
CA ARG A 524 -17.37 -25.99 -18.74
C ARG A 524 -16.35 -25.48 -17.73
N GLU A 525 -16.46 -24.22 -17.34
CA GLU A 525 -15.60 -23.62 -16.31
C GLU A 525 -15.73 -24.35 -14.97
N LEU A 526 -16.95 -24.71 -14.56
CA LEU A 526 -17.21 -25.48 -13.34
C LEU A 526 -16.58 -26.88 -13.39
N ALA A 527 -16.62 -27.55 -14.54
CA ALA A 527 -15.95 -28.83 -14.71
C ALA A 527 -14.44 -28.70 -14.51
N VAL A 528 -13.80 -27.69 -15.11
CA VAL A 528 -12.38 -27.40 -14.92
C VAL A 528 -12.07 -27.04 -13.47
N TYR A 529 -12.88 -26.19 -12.86
CA TYR A 529 -12.70 -25.78 -11.46
C TYR A 529 -12.73 -26.98 -10.51
N ARG A 530 -13.64 -27.94 -10.70
CA ARG A 530 -13.68 -29.18 -9.91
C ARG A 530 -12.38 -29.97 -10.03
N HIS A 531 -11.80 -30.07 -11.24
CA HIS A 531 -10.49 -30.70 -11.42
C HIS A 531 -9.37 -29.92 -10.71
N CYS A 532 -9.36 -28.59 -10.81
CA CYS A 532 -8.35 -27.76 -10.14
C CYS A 532 -8.44 -27.84 -8.61
N VAL A 533 -9.65 -27.85 -8.04
CA VAL A 533 -9.86 -28.01 -6.60
C VAL A 533 -9.44 -29.40 -6.14
N ALA A 534 -9.83 -30.45 -6.88
CA ALA A 534 -9.41 -31.82 -6.58
C ALA A 534 -7.87 -31.97 -6.62
N ALA A 535 -7.21 -31.34 -7.60
CA ALA A 535 -5.75 -31.33 -7.70
C ALA A 535 -5.06 -30.59 -6.54
N ARG A 536 -5.69 -29.52 -6.02
CA ARG A 536 -5.19 -28.76 -4.85
C ARG A 536 -5.49 -29.41 -3.52
N ALA A 537 -6.58 -30.17 -3.43
CA ALA A 537 -6.96 -30.94 -2.24
C ALA A 537 -6.16 -32.24 -2.09
N ALA A 538 -5.20 -32.52 -2.98
CA ALA A 538 -4.28 -33.63 -2.84
C ALA A 538 -3.52 -33.49 -1.50
N PRO A 539 -3.70 -34.42 -0.56
CA PRO A 539 -3.13 -34.29 0.77
C PRO A 539 -1.62 -34.47 0.73
N ALA A 540 -0.92 -33.78 1.64
CA ALA A 540 0.54 -33.86 1.78
C ALA A 540 1.03 -35.22 2.30
N ASP A 541 0.17 -35.97 3.00
CA ASP A 541 0.47 -37.31 3.52
C ASP A 541 0.24 -38.42 2.48
N ALA A 542 1.24 -39.28 2.31
CA ALA A 542 1.21 -40.38 1.34
C ALA A 542 0.03 -41.36 1.54
N ALA A 543 -0.41 -41.58 2.78
CA ALA A 543 -1.54 -42.47 3.10
C ALA A 543 -2.91 -41.85 2.76
N ALA A 544 -3.10 -40.58 3.09
CA ALA A 544 -4.29 -39.82 2.69
C ALA A 544 -4.33 -39.61 1.16
N ALA A 545 -3.17 -39.47 0.53
CA ALA A 545 -3.06 -39.31 -0.92
C ALA A 545 -3.43 -40.60 -1.65
N ALA A 546 -3.06 -41.76 -1.11
CA ALA A 546 -3.49 -43.06 -1.63
C ALA A 546 -5.01 -43.26 -1.51
N ALA A 547 -5.61 -42.87 -0.38
CA ALA A 547 -7.07 -42.93 -0.18
C ALA A 547 -7.82 -41.97 -1.11
N ALA A 548 -7.34 -40.74 -1.27
CA ALA A 548 -7.90 -39.75 -2.19
C ALA A 548 -7.73 -40.18 -3.66
N ALA A 549 -6.59 -40.78 -4.04
CA ALA A 549 -6.36 -41.33 -5.36
C ALA A 549 -7.29 -42.52 -5.66
N ALA A 550 -7.54 -43.39 -4.68
CA ALA A 550 -8.52 -44.48 -4.81
C ALA A 550 -9.95 -43.94 -4.98
N ALA A 551 -10.34 -42.91 -4.22
CA ALA A 551 -11.64 -42.25 -4.37
C ALA A 551 -11.78 -41.53 -5.73
N ALA A 552 -10.71 -40.88 -6.21
CA ALA A 552 -10.68 -40.24 -7.53
C ALA A 552 -10.73 -41.27 -8.66
N ALA A 553 -10.06 -42.42 -8.53
CA ALA A 553 -10.14 -43.53 -9.48
C ALA A 553 -11.55 -44.14 -9.51
N ALA A 554 -12.19 -44.29 -8.35
CA ALA A 554 -13.58 -44.72 -8.26
C ALA A 554 -14.55 -43.72 -8.91
N ALA A 555 -14.35 -42.42 -8.69
CA ALA A 555 -15.14 -41.36 -9.34
C ALA A 555 -14.92 -41.31 -10.87
N ALA A 556 -13.68 -41.54 -11.33
CA ALA A 556 -13.37 -41.64 -12.76
C ALA A 556 -14.03 -42.86 -13.40
N ALA A 557 -13.98 -44.02 -12.74
CA ALA A 557 -14.68 -45.23 -13.18
C ALA A 557 -16.20 -45.02 -13.23
N ALA A 558 -16.79 -44.35 -12.23
CA ALA A 558 -18.21 -44.01 -12.23
C ALA A 558 -18.61 -43.07 -13.39
N ASN A 559 -17.77 -42.07 -13.71
CA ASN A 559 -17.99 -41.20 -14.86
C ASN A 559 -17.84 -41.94 -16.20
N GLN A 560 -16.91 -42.90 -16.27
CA GLN A 560 -16.77 -43.76 -17.45
C GLN A 560 -18.03 -44.62 -17.65
N VAL A 561 -18.57 -45.23 -16.60
CA VAL A 561 -19.84 -45.98 -16.66
C VAL A 561 -21.01 -45.09 -17.10
N ARG A 562 -21.11 -43.84 -16.62
CA ARG A 562 -22.12 -42.88 -17.09
C ARG A 562 -21.96 -42.53 -18.57
N SER A 563 -20.72 -42.34 -19.04
CA SER A 563 -20.44 -42.06 -20.45
C SER A 563 -20.81 -43.25 -21.35
N LEU A 564 -20.52 -44.48 -20.91
CA LEU A 564 -20.86 -45.70 -21.64
C LEU A 564 -22.37 -45.95 -21.66
N PHE A 565 -23.09 -45.61 -20.57
CA PHE A 565 -24.55 -45.68 -20.53
C PHE A 565 -25.20 -44.65 -21.46
N SER A 566 -24.79 -43.38 -21.38
CA SER A 566 -25.31 -42.30 -22.23
C SER A 566 -25.04 -42.52 -23.73
N ASN A 567 -23.92 -43.16 -24.07
CA ASN A 567 -23.59 -43.55 -25.44
C ASN A 567 -24.22 -44.89 -25.89
N LYS A 568 -25.06 -45.53 -25.05
CA LYS A 568 -25.68 -46.85 -25.28
C LYS A 568 -24.68 -48.01 -25.54
N GLN A 569 -23.44 -47.85 -25.09
CA GLN A 569 -22.35 -48.82 -25.27
C GLN A 569 -22.20 -49.78 -24.07
N LEU A 570 -22.82 -49.47 -22.93
CA LEU A 570 -22.70 -50.26 -21.70
C LEU A 570 -23.27 -51.67 -21.86
N GLN A 571 -24.45 -51.82 -22.50
CA GLN A 571 -25.07 -53.14 -22.69
C GLN A 571 -24.21 -54.04 -23.58
N THR A 572 -23.69 -53.52 -24.69
CA THR A 572 -22.77 -54.25 -25.58
C THR A 572 -21.49 -54.72 -24.87
N LEU A 573 -20.99 -53.95 -23.90
CA LEU A 573 -19.80 -54.33 -23.13
C LEU A 573 -20.10 -55.40 -22.07
N ILE A 574 -21.29 -55.36 -21.45
CA ILE A 574 -21.78 -56.40 -20.55
C ILE A 574 -22.00 -57.71 -21.31
N ASP A 575 -22.66 -57.65 -22.47
CA ASP A 575 -22.95 -58.82 -23.31
C ASP A 575 -21.66 -59.47 -23.87
N SER A 576 -20.64 -58.66 -24.14
CA SER A 576 -19.31 -59.15 -24.59
C SER A 576 -18.44 -59.73 -23.46
N GLY A 577 -18.86 -59.63 -22.20
CA GLY A 577 -18.08 -60.03 -21.02
C GLY A 577 -16.88 -59.13 -20.70
N ALA A 578 -16.68 -58.03 -21.44
CA ALA A 578 -15.61 -57.07 -21.19
C ALA A 578 -15.87 -56.19 -19.95
N PHE A 579 -17.13 -56.10 -19.51
CA PHE A 579 -17.53 -55.37 -18.31
C PHE A 579 -18.41 -56.27 -17.43
N VAL A 580 -17.96 -56.55 -16.20
CA VAL A 580 -18.69 -57.41 -15.24
C VAL A 580 -19.04 -56.58 -14.02
N ALA A 581 -20.35 -56.39 -13.78
CA ALA A 581 -20.86 -55.77 -12.57
C ALA A 581 -21.40 -56.84 -11.62
N LEU A 582 -21.11 -56.70 -10.33
CA LEU A 582 -21.59 -57.60 -9.29
C LEU A 582 -22.61 -56.88 -8.39
N ASP A 583 -23.70 -57.58 -8.06
CA ASP A 583 -24.67 -57.19 -7.05
C ASP A 583 -24.10 -57.32 -5.61
N GLN A 584 -24.77 -56.76 -4.61
CA GLN A 584 -24.55 -56.91 -3.17
C GLN A 584 -24.44 -58.38 -2.73
N ASN A 585 -25.03 -59.32 -3.49
CA ASN A 585 -24.94 -60.76 -3.26
C ASN A 585 -23.85 -61.46 -4.10
N HIS A 586 -22.92 -60.72 -4.69
CA HIS A 586 -21.85 -61.22 -5.59
C HIS A 586 -22.34 -61.94 -6.86
N GLN A 587 -23.56 -61.65 -7.32
CA GLN A 587 -24.09 -62.18 -8.57
C GLN A 587 -23.83 -61.22 -9.74
N VAL A 588 -23.60 -61.77 -10.93
CA VAL A 588 -23.35 -60.97 -12.14
C VAL A 588 -24.65 -60.30 -12.60
N VAL A 589 -24.63 -58.98 -12.69
CA VAL A 589 -25.76 -58.18 -13.18
C VAL A 589 -25.69 -58.09 -14.70
N ALA A 590 -26.72 -58.61 -15.39
CA ALA A 590 -26.77 -58.68 -16.85
C ALA A 590 -27.42 -57.46 -17.54
N ASP A 591 -28.10 -56.58 -16.79
CA ASP A 591 -28.83 -55.43 -17.34
C ASP A 591 -28.11 -54.11 -17.04
N ALA A 592 -27.76 -53.37 -18.10
CA ALA A 592 -27.12 -52.06 -18.01
C ALA A 592 -27.93 -51.04 -17.19
N ASN A 593 -29.26 -51.14 -17.21
CA ASN A 593 -30.13 -50.23 -16.43
C ASN A 593 -30.02 -50.49 -14.93
N GLN A 594 -29.88 -51.75 -14.53
CA GLN A 594 -29.70 -52.13 -13.12
C GLN A 594 -28.33 -51.71 -12.59
N VAL A 595 -27.29 -51.84 -13.42
CA VAL A 595 -25.92 -51.35 -13.11
C VAL A 595 -25.90 -49.83 -12.96
N PHE A 596 -26.62 -49.10 -13.82
CA PHE A 596 -26.70 -47.65 -13.73
C PHE A 596 -27.53 -47.20 -12.52
N ALA A 597 -28.64 -47.88 -12.23
CA ALA A 597 -29.49 -47.61 -11.06
C ALA A 597 -28.76 -47.89 -9.74
N SER A 598 -27.98 -48.96 -9.66
CA SER A 598 -27.17 -49.28 -8.47
C SER A 598 -26.04 -48.27 -8.26
N LEU A 599 -25.44 -47.75 -9.34
CA LEU A 599 -24.46 -46.68 -9.28
C LEU A 599 -25.08 -45.35 -8.79
N GLN A 600 -26.29 -45.02 -9.24
CA GLN A 600 -27.03 -43.87 -8.71
C GLN A 600 -27.41 -44.03 -7.24
N ALA A 601 -27.83 -45.24 -6.83
CA ALA A 601 -28.16 -45.54 -5.44
C ALA A 601 -26.92 -45.46 -4.54
N PHE A 602 -25.77 -45.97 -5.00
CA PHE A 602 -24.51 -45.91 -4.28
C PHE A 602 -24.04 -44.46 -4.07
N GLU A 603 -24.15 -43.61 -5.09
CA GLU A 603 -23.82 -42.18 -4.95
C GLU A 603 -24.76 -41.41 -4.03
N GLN A 604 -26.02 -41.83 -3.91
CA GLN A 604 -26.94 -41.28 -2.92
C GLN A 604 -26.54 -41.65 -1.49
N VAL A 605 -25.97 -42.85 -1.28
CA VAL A 605 -25.51 -43.32 0.03
C VAL A 605 -24.18 -42.69 0.44
N VAL A 606 -23.22 -42.52 -0.48
CA VAL A 606 -21.91 -41.88 -0.21
C VAL A 606 -22.05 -40.37 0.07
N ARG A 607 -23.19 -39.76 -0.29
CA ARG A 607 -23.51 -38.36 0.00
C ARG A 607 -24.29 -38.14 1.31
N VAL A 608 -24.58 -39.21 2.06
CA VAL A 608 -25.15 -39.18 3.43
C VAL A 608 -24.04 -39.34 4.45
#